data_AF-M9WH02-F1
#
_entry.id   AF-M9WH02-F1
#
_cell.length_a   1.000
_cell.length_b   1.000
_cell.length_c   1.000
_cell.angle_alpha   90.00
_cell.angle_beta   90.00
_cell.angle_gamma   90.00
#
_symmetry.space_group_name_H-M   'P 1'
#
loop_
_entity.id
_entity.type
_entity.pdbx_description
1 polymer ?
#
loop_
_entity_poly.entity_id
_entity_poly.type
_entity_poly.pdbx_seq_one_letter_code
_entity_poly.pdbx_strand_id
1 'polypeptide(L)'
;LPFAGHPLLGTAIALGAHTDNHRLYLETRMGTIAFELERQNGSVIAASMDQPIPTWTALGRDAGLLEALGISASTFPIEIYHNGPRHVFVGLSSIEALSALRPDHRALSGFHDMAINCFAGAGRHWRSR
;
A
#
# COMPACT_ATOMS: atom_id res chain seq x y z
N LEU A 1 6.25 -11.38 3.80
CA LEU A 1 6.80 -10.10 3.32
C LEU A 1 7.83 -9.58 4.32
N PRO A 2 8.89 -8.85 3.89
CA PRO A 2 9.90 -8.29 4.79
C PRO A 2 9.43 -7.03 5.54
N PHE A 3 8.42 -6.33 5.00
CA PHE A 3 7.66 -5.24 5.62
C PHE A 3 6.19 -5.36 5.19
N ALA A 4 5.25 -4.93 6.02
CA ALA A 4 3.84 -4.79 5.65
C ALA A 4 3.18 -3.77 6.58
N GLY A 5 2.53 -2.75 6.02
CA GLY A 5 1.94 -1.64 6.79
C GLY A 5 0.82 -2.09 7.73
N HIS A 6 -0.29 -2.60 7.20
CA HIS A 6 -1.45 -2.96 8.03
C HIS A 6 -1.17 -4.03 9.10
N PRO A 7 -0.33 -5.07 8.86
CA PRO A 7 0.02 -6.02 9.91
C PRO A 7 0.83 -5.37 11.03
N LEU A 8 1.79 -4.50 10.70
CA LEU A 8 2.59 -3.81 11.72
C LEU A 8 1.77 -2.76 12.47
N LEU A 9 0.85 -2.06 11.80
CA LEU A 9 -0.08 -1.13 12.47
C LEU A 9 -0.92 -1.86 13.52
N GLY A 10 -1.55 -2.97 13.14
CA GLY A 10 -2.33 -3.79 14.07
C GLY A 10 -1.46 -4.38 15.20
N THR A 11 -0.24 -4.79 14.88
CA THR A 11 0.74 -5.28 15.87
C THR A 11 1.12 -4.18 16.87
N ALA A 12 1.37 -2.95 16.41
CA ALA A 12 1.72 -1.82 17.27
C ALA A 12 0.57 -1.46 18.22
N ILE A 13 -0.68 -1.50 17.73
CA ILE A 13 -1.87 -1.29 18.56
C ILE A 13 -2.00 -2.41 19.61
N ALA A 14 -1.84 -3.68 19.21
CA ALA A 14 -1.95 -4.82 20.12
C ALA A 14 -0.87 -4.83 21.21
N LEU A 15 0.39 -4.56 20.84
CA LEU A 15 1.50 -4.45 21.81
C LEU A 15 1.37 -3.19 22.67
N GLY A 16 0.81 -2.11 22.11
CA GLY A 16 0.54 -0.86 22.81
C GLY A 16 -0.40 -0.99 24.01
N ALA A 17 -1.23 -2.04 24.05
CA ALA A 17 -2.05 -2.39 25.21
C ALA A 17 -1.24 -2.93 26.41
N HIS A 18 0.03 -3.28 26.21
CA HIS A 18 0.90 -3.90 27.21
C HIS A 18 2.05 -2.96 27.65
N THR A 19 2.00 -1.69 27.27
CA THR A 19 3.05 -0.71 27.61
C THR A 19 2.45 0.69 27.74
N ASP A 20 3.02 1.49 28.63
CA ASP A 20 2.71 2.92 28.76
C ASP A 20 3.58 3.79 27.83
N ASN A 21 4.50 3.20 27.09
CA ASN A 21 5.37 3.94 26.18
C ASN A 21 4.56 4.62 25.08
N HIS A 22 4.89 5.88 24.80
CA HIS A 22 4.33 6.64 23.68
C HIS A 22 4.88 6.19 22.32
N ARG A 23 6.11 5.66 22.32
CA ARG A 23 6.78 5.13 21.12
C ARG A 23 6.99 3.63 21.23
N LEU A 24 6.89 2.95 20.10
CA LEU A 24 7.21 1.54 19.96
C LEU A 24 8.20 1.36 18.80
N TYR A 25 9.19 0.51 18.99
CA TYR A 25 10.20 0.20 17.97
C TYR A 25 10.08 -1.27 17.61
N LEU A 26 9.65 -1.56 16.38
CA LEU A 26 9.42 -2.92 15.91
C LEU A 26 10.47 -3.30 14.87
N GLU A 27 11.28 -4.31 15.19
CA GLU A 27 12.27 -4.86 14.26
C GLU A 27 11.60 -5.68 13.16
N THR A 28 12.03 -5.42 11.92
CA THR A 28 11.57 -6.14 10.72
C THR A 28 12.77 -6.53 9.87
N ARG A 29 12.55 -7.29 8.79
CA ARG A 29 13.61 -7.58 7.81
C ARG A 29 14.02 -6.34 7.00
N MET A 30 13.26 -5.24 7.09
CA MET A 30 13.60 -3.93 6.51
C MET A 30 14.21 -2.96 7.54
N GLY A 31 14.59 -3.45 8.73
CA GLY A 31 15.10 -2.64 9.83
C GLY A 31 14.02 -2.31 10.88
N THR A 32 14.38 -1.44 11.81
CA THR A 32 13.50 -1.03 12.92
C THR A 32 12.52 0.05 12.46
N ILE A 33 11.23 -0.23 12.62
CA ILE A 33 10.15 0.72 12.31
C ILE A 33 9.72 1.41 13.60
N ALA A 34 9.79 2.74 13.60
CA ALA A 34 9.31 3.55 14.72
C ALA A 34 7.81 3.79 14.60
N PHE A 35 7.10 3.62 15.71
CA PHE A 35 5.69 3.90 15.87
C PHE A 35 5.45 4.95 16.95
N GLU A 36 4.48 5.82 16.73
CA GLU A 36 3.87 6.67 17.75
C GLU A 36 2.45 6.19 18.02
N LEU A 37 2.11 6.00 19.30
CA LEU A 37 0.84 5.41 19.73
C LEU A 37 -0.11 6.48 20.26
N GLU A 38 -1.29 6.60 19.65
CA GLU A 38 -2.36 7.49 20.10
C GLU A 38 -3.28 6.74 21.07
N ARG A 39 -3.48 7.32 22.26
CA ARG A 39 -4.30 6.72 23.32
C ARG A 39 -5.49 7.59 23.70
N GLN A 40 -6.60 6.92 23.99
CA GLN A 40 -7.76 7.51 24.66
C GLN A 40 -8.13 6.63 25.86
N ASN A 41 -8.14 7.21 27.06
CA ASN A 41 -8.42 6.50 28.32
C ASN A 41 -7.57 5.25 28.53
N GLY A 42 -6.27 5.32 28.20
CA GLY A 42 -5.31 4.21 28.32
C GLY A 42 -5.37 3.18 27.19
N SER A 43 -6.40 3.18 26.34
CA SER A 43 -6.49 2.30 25.17
C SER A 43 -5.81 2.92 23.95
N VAL A 44 -4.99 2.15 23.23
CA VAL A 44 -4.41 2.59 21.96
C VAL A 44 -5.46 2.48 20.86
N ILE A 45 -5.82 3.62 20.26
CA ILE A 45 -6.88 3.71 19.24
C ILE A 45 -6.33 3.90 17.83
N ALA A 46 -5.10 4.40 17.71
CA ALA A 46 -4.41 4.63 16.45
C ALA A 46 -2.89 4.59 16.67
N ALA A 47 -2.16 4.46 15.57
CA ALA A 47 -0.72 4.58 15.58
C ALA A 47 -0.22 5.18 14.25
N SER A 48 0.88 5.92 14.32
CA SER A 48 1.63 6.44 13.18
C SER A 48 2.92 5.66 13.01
N MET A 49 3.43 5.49 11.78
CA MET A 49 4.69 4.79 11.52
C MET A 49 5.55 5.52 10.49
N ASP A 50 6.86 5.50 10.71
CA ASP A 50 7.86 5.92 9.72
C ASP A 50 8.23 4.72 8.85
N GLN A 51 7.71 4.66 7.62
CA GLN A 51 7.92 3.53 6.71
C GLN A 51 9.30 3.57 6.03
N PRO A 52 9.82 2.42 5.57
CA PRO A 52 11.00 2.41 4.72
C PRO A 52 10.80 3.28 3.48
N ILE A 53 11.78 4.14 3.18
CA ILE A 53 11.75 5.00 1.99
C ILE A 53 11.77 4.10 0.75
N PRO A 54 10.78 4.22 -0.16
CA PRO A 54 10.74 3.36 -1.33
C PRO A 54 11.77 3.79 -2.37
N THR A 55 12.21 2.84 -3.19
CA THR A 55 12.73 3.12 -4.53
C THR A 55 11.63 2.87 -5.57
N TRP A 56 11.73 3.49 -6.75
CA TRP A 56 10.75 3.30 -7.82
C TRP A 56 11.36 3.39 -9.21
N THR A 57 10.66 2.80 -10.17
CA THR A 57 10.98 2.86 -11.61
C THR A 57 9.74 2.53 -12.44
N ALA A 58 9.78 2.78 -13.75
CA ALA A 58 8.72 2.38 -14.67
C ALA A 58 8.56 0.85 -14.69
N LEU A 59 7.32 0.36 -14.76
CA LEU A 59 7.08 -1.09 -14.80
C LEU A 59 7.58 -1.71 -16.12
N GLY A 60 7.40 -1.02 -17.25
CA GLY A 60 7.81 -1.48 -18.58
C GLY A 60 6.97 -2.64 -19.14
N ARG A 61 5.79 -2.91 -18.55
CA ARG A 61 4.86 -3.99 -18.94
C ARG A 61 3.43 -3.49 -19.12
N ASP A 62 3.30 -2.23 -19.51
CA ASP A 62 2.06 -1.46 -19.47
C ASP A 62 0.95 -2.11 -20.30
N ALA A 63 1.22 -2.50 -21.54
CA ALA A 63 0.22 -3.12 -22.42
C ALA A 63 -0.42 -4.36 -21.80
N GLY A 64 0.40 -5.30 -21.29
CA GLY A 64 -0.10 -6.52 -20.66
C GLY A 64 -0.81 -6.27 -19.33
N LEU A 65 -0.41 -5.24 -18.57
CA LEU A 65 -1.09 -4.89 -17.33
C LEU A 65 -2.45 -4.24 -17.60
N LEU A 66 -2.50 -3.31 -18.56
CA LEU A 66 -3.72 -2.61 -18.95
C LEU A 66 -4.74 -3.58 -19.53
N GLU A 67 -4.31 -4.54 -20.36
CA GLU A 67 -5.15 -5.62 -20.85
C GLU A 67 -5.71 -6.48 -19.71
N ALA A 68 -4.86 -6.90 -18.76
CA ALA A 68 -5.29 -7.68 -17.59
C ALA A 68 -6.28 -6.90 -16.68
N LEU A 69 -6.19 -5.57 -16.66
CA LEU A 69 -7.11 -4.71 -15.93
C LEU A 69 -8.40 -4.38 -16.72
N GLY A 70 -8.43 -4.66 -18.02
CA GLY A 70 -9.56 -4.37 -18.90
C GLY A 70 -9.71 -2.88 -19.25
N ILE A 71 -8.61 -2.13 -19.29
CA ILE A 71 -8.60 -0.69 -19.59
C ILE A 71 -7.56 -0.37 -20.68
N SER A 72 -7.70 0.76 -21.36
CA SER A 72 -6.83 1.13 -22.48
C SER A 72 -5.61 1.98 -22.07
N ALA A 73 -5.69 2.70 -20.95
CA ALA A 73 -4.64 3.60 -20.51
C ALA A 73 -4.72 3.89 -18.99
N SER A 74 -3.58 4.30 -18.44
CA SER A 74 -3.47 4.91 -17.11
C SER A 74 -3.43 6.43 -17.23
N THR A 75 -3.97 7.15 -16.25
CA THR A 75 -3.91 8.63 -16.21
C THR A 75 -2.52 9.18 -15.87
N PHE A 76 -1.70 8.38 -15.19
CA PHE A 76 -0.32 8.69 -14.81
C PHE A 76 0.62 7.56 -15.26
N PRO A 77 1.95 7.80 -15.31
CA PRO A 77 2.93 6.75 -15.59
C PRO A 77 2.73 5.52 -14.69
N ILE A 78 2.86 4.32 -15.27
CA ILE A 78 2.76 3.07 -14.53
C ILE A 78 4.14 2.75 -13.94
N GLU A 79 4.27 2.97 -12.64
CA GLU A 79 5.52 2.78 -11.91
C GLU A 79 5.36 1.70 -10.83
N ILE A 80 6.47 1.03 -10.51
CA ILE A 80 6.58 0.03 -9.45
C ILE A 80 7.46 0.56 -8.33
N TYR A 81 6.93 0.55 -7.11
CA TYR A 81 7.58 1.02 -5.88
C TYR A 81 8.00 -0.18 -5.02
N HIS A 82 9.15 -0.09 -4.36
CA HIS A 82 9.66 -1.14 -3.47
C HIS A 82 10.07 -0.58 -2.11
N ASN A 83 9.39 -1.03 -1.05
CA ASN A 83 9.73 -0.75 0.35
C ASN A 83 9.69 -2.04 1.19
N GLY A 84 9.96 -3.18 0.54
CA GLY A 84 9.75 -4.52 1.06
C GLY A 84 8.84 -5.31 0.10
N PRO A 85 7.52 -5.14 0.15
CA PRO A 85 6.64 -5.52 -0.96
C PRO A 85 6.86 -4.59 -2.16
N ARG A 86 6.41 -5.03 -3.34
CA ARG A 86 6.36 -4.21 -4.54
C ARG A 86 4.94 -3.79 -4.88
N HIS A 87 4.73 -2.51 -5.16
CA HIS A 87 3.41 -1.93 -5.46
C HIS A 87 3.46 -1.21 -6.80
N VAL A 88 2.64 -1.66 -7.75
CA VAL A 88 2.41 -0.95 -9.00
C VAL A 88 1.22 -0.01 -8.81
N PHE A 89 1.30 1.21 -9.34
CA PHE A 89 0.19 2.15 -9.37
C PHE A 89 -0.35 2.36 -10.78
N VAL A 90 -1.68 2.26 -10.91
CA VAL A 90 -2.40 2.49 -12.18
C VAL A 90 -3.51 3.51 -11.91
N GLY A 91 -3.43 4.66 -12.59
CA GLY A 91 -4.35 5.78 -12.40
C GLY A 91 -5.59 5.67 -13.27
N LEU A 92 -6.77 5.89 -12.69
CA LEU A 92 -8.06 5.90 -13.36
C LEU A 92 -8.64 7.32 -13.39
N SER A 93 -9.45 7.62 -14.40
CA SER A 93 -10.04 8.94 -14.61
C SER A 93 -11.09 9.32 -13.58
N SER A 94 -11.73 8.35 -12.92
CA SER A 94 -12.75 8.58 -11.90
C SER A 94 -12.88 7.43 -10.91
N ILE A 95 -13.49 7.72 -9.76
CA ILE A 95 -13.83 6.69 -8.75
C ILE A 95 -14.84 5.68 -9.31
N GLU A 96 -15.71 6.10 -10.21
CA GLU A 96 -16.66 5.22 -10.90
C GLU A 96 -15.92 4.23 -11.81
N ALA A 97 -14.98 4.72 -12.64
CA ALA A 97 -14.15 3.86 -13.49
C ALA A 97 -13.34 2.86 -12.66
N LEU A 98 -12.76 3.31 -11.54
CA LEU A 98 -12.07 2.43 -10.58
C LEU A 98 -13.00 1.33 -10.04
N SER A 99 -14.24 1.69 -9.69
CA SER A 99 -15.24 0.74 -9.15
C SER A 99 -15.76 -0.23 -10.21
N ALA A 100 -15.77 0.19 -11.47
CA ALA A 100 -16.18 -0.61 -12.61
C ALA A 100 -15.15 -1.68 -13.01
N LEU A 101 -13.89 -1.57 -12.58
CA LEU A 101 -12.85 -2.56 -12.91
C LEU A 101 -13.30 -4.00 -12.58
N ARG A 102 -13.06 -4.89 -13.54
CA ARG A 102 -13.24 -6.34 -13.46
C ARG A 102 -11.96 -7.01 -13.97
N PRO A 103 -10.87 -7.00 -13.17
CA PRO A 103 -9.59 -7.51 -13.64
C PRO A 103 -9.63 -9.02 -13.92
N ASP A 104 -8.88 -9.46 -14.93
CA ASP A 104 -8.60 -10.87 -15.13
C ASP A 104 -7.52 -11.33 -14.14
N HIS A 105 -7.97 -11.93 -13.03
CA HIS A 105 -7.07 -12.45 -11.99
C HIS A 105 -6.11 -13.53 -12.49
N ARG A 106 -6.48 -14.29 -13.54
CA ARG A 106 -5.57 -15.27 -14.14
C ARG A 106 -4.45 -14.55 -14.89
N ALA A 107 -4.77 -13.54 -15.69
CA ALA A 107 -3.75 -12.73 -16.36
C ALA A 107 -2.87 -11.99 -15.34
N LEU A 108 -3.46 -11.43 -14.28
CA LEU A 108 -2.73 -10.75 -13.21
C LEU A 108 -1.75 -11.67 -12.46
N SER A 109 -1.98 -12.99 -12.43
CA SER A 109 -1.05 -13.93 -11.79
C SER A 109 0.35 -13.96 -12.43
N GLY A 110 0.49 -13.46 -13.67
CA GLY A 110 1.78 -13.28 -14.35
C GLY A 110 2.59 -12.06 -13.86
N PHE A 111 2.09 -11.31 -12.89
CA PHE A 111 2.78 -10.20 -12.22
C PHE A 111 3.25 -10.67 -10.84
N HIS A 112 4.38 -11.39 -10.82
CA HIS A 112 4.89 -12.04 -9.61
C HIS A 112 5.46 -11.05 -8.60
N ASP A 113 5.19 -11.34 -7.32
CA ASP A 113 5.76 -10.64 -6.16
C ASP A 113 5.54 -9.11 -6.23
N MET A 114 4.35 -8.71 -6.67
CA MET A 114 3.88 -7.33 -6.62
C MET A 114 2.37 -7.29 -6.40
N ALA A 115 1.90 -6.20 -5.80
CA ALA A 115 0.48 -5.85 -5.75
C ALA A 115 0.20 -4.77 -6.81
N ILE A 116 -0.92 -4.91 -7.51
CA ILE A 116 -1.43 -3.88 -8.43
C ILE A 116 -2.42 -3.02 -7.66
N ASN A 117 -2.18 -1.72 -7.62
CA ASN A 117 -2.98 -0.75 -6.87
C ASN A 117 -3.59 0.22 -7.89
N CYS A 118 -4.89 0.09 -8.13
CA CYS A 118 -5.60 0.98 -9.02
C CYS A 118 -6.17 2.15 -8.21
N PHE A 119 -5.97 3.38 -8.65
CA PHE A 119 -6.37 4.56 -7.86
C PHE A 119 -7.08 5.63 -8.69
N ALA A 120 -7.95 6.39 -8.01
CA ALA A 120 -8.62 7.58 -8.56
C ALA A 120 -8.98 8.55 -7.43
N GLY A 121 -8.99 9.86 -7.71
CA GLY A 121 -9.30 10.87 -6.71
C GLY A 121 -8.84 12.26 -7.09
N ALA A 122 -8.94 13.18 -6.13
CA ALA A 122 -8.51 14.56 -6.29
C ALA A 122 -8.19 15.21 -4.94
N GLY A 123 -7.22 16.12 -4.93
CA GLY A 123 -6.80 16.85 -3.73
C GLY A 123 -6.39 15.89 -2.61
N ARG A 124 -7.11 15.94 -1.49
CA ARG A 124 -6.84 15.14 -0.28
C ARG A 124 -7.60 13.81 -0.23
N HIS A 125 -8.45 13.51 -1.22
CA HIS A 125 -9.33 12.34 -1.18
C HIS A 125 -9.07 11.42 -2.37
N TRP A 126 -8.62 10.20 -2.05
CA TRP A 126 -8.25 9.18 -3.01
C TRP A 126 -8.90 7.85 -2.65
N ARG A 127 -9.24 7.07 -3.67
CA ARG A 127 -9.73 5.70 -3.58
C ARG A 127 -8.69 4.78 -4.20
N SER A 128 -8.52 3.61 -3.58
CA SER A 128 -7.65 2.53 -4.09
C SER A 128 -8.43 1.22 -4.13
N ARG A 129 -8.06 0.33 -5.05
CA ARG A 129 -8.49 -1.08 -5.11
C ARG A 129 -7.30 -1.98 -5.36
#